data_AF-A0A117SD98-F1
#
_entry.id   AF-A0A117SD98-F1
#
_cell.length_a   1.000
_cell.length_b   1.000
_cell.length_c   1.000
_cell.angle_alpha   90.00
_cell.angle_beta   90.00
_cell.angle_gamma   90.00
#
_symmetry.space_group_name_H-M   'P 1'
#
loop_
_entity.id
_entity.type
_entity.pdbx_description
1 polymer ?
#
loop_
_entity_poly.entity_id
_entity_poly.type
_entity_poly.pdbx_seq_one_letter_code
_entity_poly.pdbx_strand_id
1 'polypeptide(L)'
;MKTLIYFFLISSIVFLGCSKNDDELNSDLYNKSLNTELNAKGAPETKDFSVSHYFTGGYWTPLICDGVEVGYLEGTLNVHCVMFGHYNPDYPGDLNHFVWQWMVMNYSGSLTNQATGEIFTIKESDKWYYGTYSYTWHSNIRGNQGSHYIIFGSGLFVYPYTFTIDKVICPSSD
;
A
#
# COMPACT_ATOMS: atom_id res chain seq x y z
N MET A 1 16.97 -26.53 -3.69
CA MET A 1 16.13 -25.31 -3.76
C MET A 1 16.14 -24.83 -5.20
N LYS A 2 15.02 -24.99 -5.92
CA LYS A 2 14.84 -24.40 -7.25
C LYS A 2 14.11 -23.07 -7.03
N THR A 3 14.81 -21.96 -7.16
CA THR A 3 14.20 -20.62 -7.21
C THR A 3 13.39 -20.57 -8.50
N LEU A 4 12.07 -20.71 -8.41
CA LEU A 4 11.19 -20.47 -9.56
C LEU A 4 11.12 -18.95 -9.78
N ILE A 5 11.85 -18.47 -10.79
CA ILE A 5 11.77 -17.10 -11.28
C ILE A 5 10.61 -17.06 -12.26
N TYR A 6 9.45 -16.56 -11.83
CA TYR A 6 8.33 -16.28 -12.72
C TYR A 6 8.48 -14.88 -13.31
N PHE A 7 8.82 -14.80 -14.60
CA PHE A 7 8.70 -13.58 -15.40
C PHE A 7 7.23 -13.41 -15.82
N PHE A 8 6.41 -12.81 -14.95
CA PHE A 8 5.12 -12.29 -15.39
C PHE A 8 5.33 -10.91 -15.99
N LEU A 9 5.02 -10.77 -17.28
CA LEU A 9 4.85 -9.48 -17.93
C LEU A 9 3.73 -8.75 -17.19
N ILE A 10 4.11 -7.76 -16.40
CA ILE A 10 3.24 -6.98 -15.51
C ILE A 10 2.35 -6.09 -16.38
N SER A 11 1.20 -6.63 -16.79
CA SER A 11 0.12 -5.82 -17.33
C SER A 11 -0.62 -5.18 -16.15
N SER A 12 -0.15 -3.99 -15.79
CA SER A 12 -0.95 -2.89 -15.25
C SER A 12 -1.67 -3.16 -13.93
N ILE A 13 -0.90 -3.26 -12.84
CA ILE A 13 -1.45 -2.78 -11.56
C ILE A 13 -1.34 -1.26 -11.60
N VAL A 14 -2.46 -0.61 -11.90
CA VAL A 14 -2.63 0.82 -11.62
C VAL A 14 -2.86 0.95 -10.11
N PHE A 15 -1.80 0.77 -9.32
CA PHE A 15 -1.71 1.52 -8.08
C PHE A 15 -1.35 2.94 -8.52
N LEU A 16 -2.36 3.76 -8.82
CA LEU A 16 -2.27 5.20 -8.61
C LEU A 16 -2.18 5.37 -7.08
N GLY A 17 -1.05 4.94 -6.53
CA GLY A 17 -0.74 5.05 -5.12
C GLY A 17 -0.44 6.51 -4.86
N CYS A 18 -1.04 7.05 -3.80
CA CYS A 18 -0.71 8.32 -3.14
C CYS A 18 0.52 9.00 -3.74
N SER A 19 0.32 9.74 -4.82
CA SER A 19 1.42 10.35 -5.54
C SER A 19 1.62 11.75 -5.00
N LYS A 20 2.88 12.11 -4.75
CA LYS A 20 3.30 13.50 -4.48
C LYS A 20 2.80 14.48 -5.56
N ASN A 21 2.53 13.98 -6.77
CA ASN A 21 2.16 14.80 -7.92
C ASN A 21 0.63 14.91 -8.13
N ASP A 22 -0.19 14.18 -7.38
CA ASP A 22 -1.66 14.34 -7.45
C ASP A 22 -2.11 15.64 -6.74
N ASP A 23 -1.19 16.30 -6.04
CA ASP A 23 -1.40 17.52 -5.27
C ASP A 23 -1.42 18.81 -6.09
N GLU A 24 -1.11 18.82 -7.40
CA GLU A 24 -1.16 20.08 -8.18
C GLU A 24 -2.57 20.68 -8.29
N LEU A 25 -3.63 19.87 -8.15
CA LEU A 25 -5.01 20.36 -8.16
C LEU A 25 -5.54 20.71 -6.76
N ASN A 26 -4.85 20.30 -5.69
CA ASN A 26 -5.27 20.49 -4.30
C ASN A 26 -4.28 21.33 -3.46
N SER A 27 -3.14 21.71 -4.04
CA SER A 27 -2.08 22.50 -3.40
C SER A 27 -2.61 23.83 -2.87
N ASP A 28 -3.57 24.47 -3.56
CA ASP A 28 -4.11 25.76 -3.12
C ASP A 28 -5.04 25.64 -1.91
N LEU A 29 -5.83 24.56 -1.81
CA LEU A 29 -6.69 24.30 -0.64
C LEU A 29 -5.86 23.81 0.54
N TYR A 30 -4.86 22.96 0.28
CA TYR A 30 -3.89 22.49 1.26
C TYR A 30 -3.05 23.65 1.83
N ASN A 31 -2.49 24.50 0.95
CA ASN A 31 -1.74 25.69 1.36
C ASN A 31 -2.62 26.68 2.13
N LYS A 32 -3.92 26.79 1.80
CA LYS A 32 -4.84 27.69 2.50
C LYS A 32 -5.23 27.19 3.90
N SER A 33 -5.54 25.89 4.07
CA SER A 33 -5.85 25.36 5.41
C SER A 33 -4.60 25.35 6.29
N LEU A 34 -3.46 24.95 5.73
CA LEU A 34 -2.18 24.88 6.44
C LEU A 34 -1.66 26.28 6.81
N ASN A 35 -1.71 27.27 5.91
CA ASN A 35 -1.31 28.65 6.25
C ASN A 35 -2.22 29.28 7.31
N THR A 36 -3.49 28.90 7.39
CA THR A 36 -4.39 29.38 8.43
C THR A 36 -4.01 28.85 9.81
N GLU A 37 -3.57 27.58 9.91
CA GLU A 37 -3.05 27.01 11.16
C GLU A 37 -1.63 27.47 11.50
N LEU A 38 -0.79 27.73 10.48
CA LEU A 38 0.60 28.19 10.66
C LEU A 38 0.67 29.61 11.21
N ASN A 39 -0.16 30.53 10.70
CA ASN A 39 -0.22 31.93 11.15
C ASN A 39 -0.75 32.09 12.57
N ALA A 40 -1.54 31.12 13.05
CA ALA A 40 -2.11 31.16 14.41
C ALA A 40 -1.11 30.76 15.52
N LYS A 41 0.03 30.14 15.18
CA LYS A 41 0.92 29.54 16.20
C LYS A 41 2.33 30.15 16.32
N GLY A 42 2.75 31.06 15.43
CA GLY A 42 4.14 31.54 15.40
C GLY A 42 5.13 30.40 15.04
N ALA A 43 6.24 30.72 14.39
CA ALA A 43 7.28 29.73 14.02
C ALA A 43 8.54 29.98 14.88
N PRO A 44 9.25 28.92 15.34
CA PRO A 44 10.18 28.18 14.46
C PRO A 44 10.34 26.67 14.78
N GLU A 45 9.30 25.95 15.20
CA GLU A 45 9.42 24.51 15.50
C GLU A 45 9.09 23.65 14.27
N THR A 46 9.83 22.56 14.08
CA THR A 46 9.49 21.48 13.13
C THR A 46 8.08 20.99 13.44
N LYS A 47 7.11 21.29 12.56
CA LYS A 47 5.72 20.87 12.75
C LYS A 47 5.49 19.56 12.01
N ASP A 48 5.12 18.53 12.75
CA ASP A 48 4.63 17.26 12.21
C ASP A 48 3.26 17.46 11.57
N PHE A 49 3.00 16.78 10.47
CA PHE A 49 1.72 16.81 9.76
C PHE A 49 1.40 15.44 9.16
N SER A 50 0.13 15.26 8.78
CA SER A 50 -0.31 14.09 8.03
C SER A 50 -1.30 14.45 6.92
N VAL A 51 -1.30 13.63 5.87
CA VAL A 51 -2.21 13.75 4.72
C VAL A 51 -2.87 12.40 4.47
N SER A 52 -4.18 12.41 4.19
CA SER A 52 -5.00 11.21 4.06
C SER A 52 -5.64 11.12 2.68
N HIS A 53 -5.56 9.94 2.05
CA HIS A 53 -6.15 9.63 0.75
C HIS A 53 -6.98 8.35 0.82
N TYR A 54 -8.09 8.34 0.07
CA TYR A 54 -8.94 7.17 -0.11
C TYR A 54 -9.04 6.85 -1.59
N PHE A 55 -8.85 5.59 -1.94
CA PHE A 55 -9.08 5.11 -3.30
C PHE A 55 -9.51 3.65 -3.29
N THR A 56 -10.04 3.22 -4.42
CA THR A 56 -10.49 1.85 -4.63
C THR A 56 -9.79 1.31 -5.87
N GLY A 57 -9.25 0.09 -5.79
CA GLY A 57 -8.48 -0.53 -6.86
C GLY A 57 -8.76 -2.01 -7.01
N GLY A 58 -8.61 -2.52 -8.23
CA GLY A 58 -8.61 -3.95 -8.49
C GLY A 58 -7.42 -4.61 -7.82
N TYR A 59 -7.63 -5.79 -7.25
CA TYR A 59 -6.59 -6.60 -6.63
C TYR A 59 -6.75 -8.05 -7.06
N TRP A 60 -5.62 -8.68 -7.32
CA TRP A 60 -5.56 -10.10 -7.56
C TRP A 60 -4.28 -10.68 -6.97
N THR A 61 -4.35 -11.96 -6.58
CA THR A 61 -3.18 -12.70 -6.12
C THR A 61 -3.39 -14.21 -6.30
N PRO A 62 -2.40 -14.95 -6.84
CA PRO A 62 -2.45 -16.40 -6.84
C PRO A 62 -2.26 -16.95 -5.42
N LEU A 63 -2.97 -18.04 -5.11
CA LEU A 63 -2.78 -18.80 -3.87
C LEU A 63 -1.90 -19.99 -4.18
N ILE A 64 -0.69 -20.00 -3.63
CA ILE A 64 0.30 -21.05 -3.86
C ILE A 64 0.58 -21.76 -2.54
N CYS A 65 0.28 -23.06 -2.48
CA CYS A 65 0.54 -23.92 -1.34
C CYS A 65 1.51 -25.02 -1.75
N ASP A 66 2.62 -25.16 -1.02
CA ASP A 66 3.67 -26.16 -1.29
C ASP A 66 4.16 -26.17 -2.76
N GLY A 67 4.20 -24.98 -3.37
CA GLY A 67 4.63 -24.80 -4.77
C GLY A 67 3.56 -25.13 -5.81
N VAL A 68 2.34 -25.46 -5.40
CA VAL A 68 1.19 -25.73 -6.26
C VAL A 68 0.20 -24.57 -6.16
N GLU A 69 -0.26 -24.05 -7.30
CA GLU A 69 -1.36 -23.09 -7.31
C GLU A 69 -2.66 -23.79 -6.95
N VAL A 70 -3.29 -23.37 -5.86
CA VAL A 70 -4.56 -23.94 -5.34
C VAL A 70 -5.76 -23.04 -5.63
N GLY A 71 -5.52 -21.85 -6.17
CA GLY A 71 -6.56 -20.92 -6.53
C GLY A 71 -6.01 -19.55 -6.88
N TYR A 72 -6.94 -18.67 -7.21
CA TYR A 72 -6.64 -17.32 -7.64
C TYR A 72 -7.70 -16.40 -7.04
N LEU A 73 -7.26 -15.43 -6.25
CA LEU A 73 -8.13 -14.44 -5.64
C LEU A 73 -8.19 -13.21 -6.52
N GLU A 74 -9.40 -12.70 -6.76
CA GLU A 74 -9.62 -11.45 -7.47
C GLU A 74 -10.77 -10.66 -6.86
N GLY A 75 -10.64 -9.35 -6.83
CA GLY A 75 -11.70 -8.47 -6.40
C GLY A 75 -11.24 -7.03 -6.30
N THR A 76 -11.84 -6.31 -5.35
CA THR A 76 -11.62 -4.88 -5.19
C THR A 76 -11.22 -4.58 -3.75
N LEU A 77 -10.18 -3.77 -3.60
CA LEU A 77 -9.74 -3.24 -2.30
C LEU A 77 -10.05 -1.76 -2.20
N ASN A 78 -10.58 -1.37 -1.05
CA ASN A 78 -10.56 0.00 -0.57
C ASN A 78 -9.26 0.22 0.18
N VAL A 79 -8.60 1.31 -0.15
CA VAL A 79 -7.32 1.69 0.42
C VAL A 79 -7.46 3.04 1.10
N HIS A 80 -7.06 3.09 2.36
CA HIS A 80 -6.92 4.33 3.12
C HIS A 80 -5.45 4.53 3.46
N CYS A 81 -4.87 5.55 2.87
CA CYS A 81 -3.46 5.88 2.92
C CYS A 81 -3.27 7.13 3.77
N VAL A 82 -2.43 7.07 4.80
CA VAL A 82 -2.08 8.22 5.64
C VAL A 82 -0.58 8.42 5.60
N MET A 83 -0.13 9.53 5.04
CA MET A 83 1.27 9.91 4.92
C MET A 83 1.64 10.86 6.05
N PHE A 84 2.84 10.71 6.63
CA PHE A 84 3.33 11.48 7.77
C PHE A 84 4.66 12.13 7.43
N GLY A 85 4.81 13.41 7.76
CA GLY A 85 6.03 14.17 7.54
C GLY A 85 6.21 15.29 8.54
N HIS A 86 7.32 16.02 8.42
CA HIS A 86 7.58 17.24 9.18
C HIS A 86 8.03 18.38 8.27
N TYR A 87 7.78 19.60 8.72
CA TYR A 87 8.30 20.81 8.09
C TYR A 87 9.79 21.00 8.44
N ASN A 88 10.64 21.21 7.43
CA ASN A 88 12.05 21.55 7.56
C ASN A 88 12.28 23.01 7.11
N PRO A 89 12.57 23.95 8.05
CA PRO A 89 12.78 25.37 7.74
C PRO A 89 14.09 25.68 7.00
N ASP A 90 15.07 24.76 6.96
CA ASP A 90 16.43 25.05 6.49
C ASP A 90 16.61 25.01 4.96
N TYR A 91 15.54 24.72 4.19
CA TYR A 91 15.58 24.65 2.72
C TYR A 91 14.62 25.65 2.04
N PRO A 92 14.85 26.98 2.14
CA PRO A 92 13.84 28.03 1.89
C PRO A 92 13.57 28.38 0.41
N GLY A 93 13.48 27.42 -0.52
CA GLY A 93 13.33 27.74 -1.95
C GLY A 93 12.62 26.73 -2.83
N ASP A 94 12.06 25.65 -2.26
CA ASP A 94 11.50 24.55 -3.02
C ASP A 94 10.21 24.09 -2.33
N LEU A 95 9.24 23.53 -3.07
CA LEU A 95 8.04 22.88 -2.51
C LEU A 95 8.38 21.68 -1.59
N ASN A 96 9.67 21.44 -1.35
CA ASN A 96 10.32 20.42 -0.54
C ASN A 96 10.59 20.81 0.93
N HIS A 97 9.89 21.80 1.50
CA HIS A 97 9.95 22.03 2.95
C HIS A 97 9.33 20.86 3.75
N PHE A 98 8.68 19.92 3.08
CA PHE A 98 8.08 18.75 3.68
C PHE A 98 8.98 17.53 3.53
N VAL A 99 9.45 17.00 4.66
CA VAL A 99 10.19 15.75 4.73
C VAL A 99 9.23 14.64 5.12
N TRP A 100 8.82 13.84 4.14
CA TRP A 100 8.02 12.64 4.38
C TRP A 100 8.85 11.57 5.08
N GLN A 101 8.29 10.96 6.14
CA GLN A 101 8.99 9.96 6.94
C GLN A 101 8.44 8.56 6.74
N TRP A 102 7.12 8.41 6.86
CA TRP A 102 6.44 7.14 6.69
C TRP A 102 4.98 7.33 6.29
N MET A 103 4.35 6.26 5.80
CA MET A 103 2.92 6.20 5.53
C MET A 103 2.33 4.91 6.11
N VAL A 104 1.03 4.92 6.38
CA VAL A 104 0.25 3.74 6.74
C VAL A 104 -0.77 3.49 5.65
N MET A 105 -0.82 2.25 5.17
CA MET A 105 -1.74 1.78 4.15
C MET A 105 -2.70 0.80 4.81
N ASN A 106 -3.96 1.20 4.92
CA ASN A 106 -5.03 0.33 5.39
C ASN A 106 -5.77 -0.23 4.18
N TYR A 107 -5.78 -1.55 4.05
CA TYR A 107 -6.47 -2.26 2.98
C TYR A 107 -7.71 -2.95 3.55
N SER A 108 -8.83 -2.84 2.85
CA SER A 108 -10.04 -3.57 3.18
C SER A 108 -10.81 -3.96 1.93
N GLY A 109 -11.38 -5.14 1.89
CA GLY A 109 -12.15 -5.55 0.73
C GLY A 109 -12.58 -7.01 0.75
N SER A 110 -13.20 -7.40 -0.35
CA SER A 110 -13.59 -8.79 -0.59
C SER A 110 -13.00 -9.28 -1.90
N LEU A 111 -12.47 -10.49 -1.86
CA LEU A 111 -11.86 -11.19 -2.98
C LEU A 111 -12.59 -12.51 -3.20
N THR A 112 -12.77 -12.92 -4.44
CA THR A 112 -13.39 -14.20 -4.78
C THR A 112 -12.32 -15.14 -5.29
N ASN A 113 -12.28 -16.36 -4.78
CA ASN A 113 -11.48 -17.42 -5.38
C ASN A 113 -12.17 -17.93 -6.64
N GLN A 114 -11.55 -17.72 -7.80
CA GLN A 114 -12.13 -18.07 -9.10
C GLN A 114 -12.28 -19.58 -9.29
N ALA A 115 -11.55 -20.41 -8.55
CA ALA A 115 -11.64 -21.87 -8.63
C ALA A 115 -12.80 -22.43 -7.79
N THR A 116 -13.08 -21.85 -6.62
CA THR A 116 -14.04 -22.42 -5.65
C THR A 116 -15.29 -21.56 -5.44
N GLY A 117 -15.26 -20.29 -5.86
CA GLY A 117 -16.30 -19.30 -5.54
C GLY A 117 -16.30 -18.85 -4.08
N GLU A 118 -15.36 -19.31 -3.24
CA GLU A 118 -15.23 -18.86 -1.86
C GLU A 118 -14.90 -17.37 -1.81
N ILE A 119 -15.58 -16.64 -0.91
CA ILE A 119 -15.39 -15.20 -0.74
C ILE A 119 -14.49 -14.98 0.46
N PHE A 120 -13.42 -14.24 0.23
CA PHE A 120 -12.43 -13.88 1.21
C PHE A 120 -12.55 -12.42 1.60
N THR A 121 -12.38 -12.13 2.88
CA THR A 121 -12.22 -10.77 3.40
C THR A 121 -10.75 -10.52 3.70
N ILE A 122 -10.27 -9.34 3.30
CA ILE A 122 -8.96 -8.82 3.70
C ILE A 122 -9.17 -7.56 4.54
N LYS A 123 -8.38 -7.44 5.61
CA LYS A 123 -8.31 -6.26 6.46
C LYS A 123 -6.90 -6.12 7.02
N GLU A 124 -6.11 -5.26 6.39
CA GLU A 124 -4.68 -5.12 6.69
C GLU A 124 -4.27 -3.68 6.92
N SER A 125 -3.16 -3.52 7.64
CA SER A 125 -2.52 -2.24 7.88
C SER A 125 -1.01 -2.40 7.78
N ASP A 126 -0.40 -1.82 6.75
CA ASP A 126 1.04 -1.85 6.54
C ASP A 126 1.64 -0.46 6.75
N LYS A 127 2.80 -0.39 7.42
CA LYS A 127 3.57 0.85 7.59
C LYS A 127 4.79 0.85 6.68
N TRP A 128 4.92 1.88 5.86
CA TRP A 128 5.99 2.03 4.88
C TRP A 128 6.82 3.26 5.20
N TYR A 129 8.14 3.18 5.05
CA TYR A 129 9.05 4.29 5.30
C TYR A 129 9.49 4.93 3.98
N TYR A 130 9.53 6.26 3.92
CA TYR A 130 10.09 6.95 2.75
C TYR A 130 11.61 6.81 2.74
N GLY A 131 12.20 6.78 1.54
CA GLY A 131 13.64 6.57 1.34
C GLY A 131 14.06 5.10 1.20
N THR A 132 13.14 4.14 1.39
CA THR A 132 13.36 2.75 1.03
C THR A 132 12.69 2.44 -0.30
N TYR A 133 13.47 1.92 -1.27
CA TYR A 133 12.94 1.47 -2.55
C TYR A 133 12.28 0.09 -2.47
N SER A 134 12.57 -0.66 -1.40
CA SER A 134 11.98 -1.97 -1.12
C SER A 134 10.90 -1.84 -0.06
N TYR A 135 9.84 -2.63 -0.19
CA TYR A 135 8.85 -2.77 0.86
C TYR A 135 8.46 -4.24 1.01
N THR A 136 8.05 -4.62 2.21
CA THR A 136 7.52 -5.94 2.53
C THR A 136 6.10 -5.77 3.05
N TRP A 137 5.22 -6.68 2.69
CA TRP A 137 3.83 -6.67 3.11
C TRP A 137 3.40 -8.07 3.53
N HIS A 138 2.31 -8.12 4.29
CA HIS A 138 1.60 -9.37 4.52
C HIS A 138 0.10 -9.17 4.40
N SER A 139 -0.63 -10.24 4.10
CA SER A 139 -2.10 -10.20 4.05
C SER A 139 -2.71 -11.42 4.71
N ASN A 140 -3.54 -11.16 5.71
CA ASN A 140 -4.42 -12.10 6.40
C ASN A 140 -5.76 -12.14 5.66
N ILE A 141 -5.97 -13.21 4.92
CA ILE A 141 -7.10 -13.34 4.01
C ILE A 141 -7.98 -14.49 4.50
N ARG A 142 -9.20 -14.16 4.93
CA ARG A 142 -10.12 -15.13 5.57
C ARG A 142 -11.34 -15.39 4.71
N GLY A 143 -11.50 -16.64 4.31
CA GLY A 143 -12.59 -17.15 3.51
C GLY A 143 -13.85 -17.39 4.34
N ASN A 144 -15.01 -17.20 3.71
CA ASN A 144 -16.31 -17.43 4.33
C ASN A 144 -16.66 -18.92 4.50
N GLN A 145 -15.86 -19.84 3.95
CA GLN A 145 -16.00 -21.29 4.13
C GLN A 145 -14.94 -21.86 5.08
N GLY A 146 -14.18 -21.02 5.78
CA GLY A 146 -13.21 -21.42 6.79
C GLY A 146 -11.75 -21.42 6.33
N SER A 147 -11.48 -21.19 5.04
CA SER A 147 -10.12 -21.05 4.54
C SER A 147 -9.43 -19.82 5.15
N HIS A 148 -8.16 -19.94 5.51
CA HIS A 148 -7.35 -18.81 5.98
C HIS A 148 -5.96 -18.86 5.35
N TYR A 149 -5.64 -17.82 4.58
CA TYR A 149 -4.33 -17.64 3.98
C TYR A 149 -3.60 -16.47 4.65
N ILE A 150 -2.29 -16.63 4.87
CA ILE A 150 -1.41 -15.52 5.22
C ILE A 150 -0.34 -15.42 4.14
N ILE A 151 -0.42 -14.38 3.31
CA ILE A 151 0.52 -14.13 2.23
C ILE A 151 1.58 -13.16 2.72
N PHE A 152 2.83 -13.41 2.39
CA PHE A 152 3.96 -12.50 2.60
C PHE A 152 4.56 -12.19 1.25
N GLY A 153 4.84 -10.93 1.00
CA GLY A 153 5.49 -10.51 -0.23
C GLY A 153 6.41 -9.33 -0.04
N SER A 154 7.21 -9.11 -1.07
CA SER A 154 8.15 -8.00 -1.15
C SER A 154 8.06 -7.36 -2.52
N GLY A 155 8.39 -6.09 -2.61
CA GLY A 155 8.42 -5.40 -3.88
C GLY A 155 9.42 -4.25 -3.93
N LEU A 156 9.71 -3.82 -5.14
CA LEU A 156 10.49 -2.61 -5.42
C LEU A 156 9.58 -1.55 -6.00
N PHE A 157 9.53 -0.40 -5.33
CA PHE A 157 8.81 0.78 -5.79
C PHE A 157 9.66 1.62 -6.76
N VAL A 158 10.37 0.93 -7.67
CA VAL A 158 11.18 1.53 -8.72
C VAL A 158 10.62 1.03 -10.04
N TYR A 159 10.29 1.93 -10.97
CA TYR A 159 9.79 1.52 -12.26
C TYR A 159 10.87 0.72 -13.04
N PRO A 160 10.54 -0.47 -13.58
CA PRO A 160 9.25 -1.16 -13.52
C PRO A 160 8.99 -1.76 -12.14
N TYR A 161 7.82 -1.49 -11.56
CA TYR A 161 7.46 -1.99 -10.24
C TYR A 161 7.54 -3.53 -10.23
N THR A 162 8.27 -4.11 -9.28
CA THR A 162 8.35 -5.57 -9.14
C THR A 162 7.71 -6.00 -7.83
N PHE A 163 6.91 -7.05 -7.88
CA PHE A 163 6.23 -7.63 -6.72
C PHE A 163 6.50 -9.13 -6.71
N THR A 164 6.84 -9.67 -5.55
CA THR A 164 7.16 -11.08 -5.35
C THR A 164 6.35 -11.62 -4.18
N ILE A 165 5.78 -12.81 -4.34
CA ILE A 165 5.22 -13.57 -3.23
C ILE A 165 6.35 -14.39 -2.65
N ASP A 166 6.75 -14.07 -1.42
CA ASP A 166 7.88 -14.71 -0.75
C ASP A 166 7.44 -15.99 -0.02
N LYS A 167 6.25 -15.97 0.58
CA LYS A 167 5.69 -17.08 1.35
C LYS A 167 4.18 -17.01 1.41
N VAL A 168 3.52 -18.15 1.40
CA VAL A 168 2.10 -18.28 1.76
C VAL A 168 1.98 -19.31 2.87
N ILE A 169 1.22 -18.99 3.92
CA ILE A 169 0.74 -19.95 4.91
C ILE A 169 -0.66 -20.33 4.47
N CYS A 170 -0.85 -21.62 4.20
CA CYS A 170 -2.09 -22.17 3.72
C CYS A 170 -2.94 -22.75 4.85
N PRO A 171 -4.26 -22.92 4.64
CA PRO A 171 -5.11 -23.68 5.54
C PRO A 171 -4.50 -25.06 5.78
N SER A 172 -4.53 -25.54 7.03
CA SER A 172 -4.14 -26.92 7.33
C SER A 172 -5.06 -27.87 6.56
N SER A 173 -4.47 -28.72 5.72
CA SER A 173 -5.16 -29.92 5.25
C SER A 173 -5.21 -30.89 6.43
N ASP A 174 -6.41 -31.13 6.96
CA ASP A 174 -6.65 -32.30 7.82
C ASP A 174 -6.52 -33.61 7.01
#